data_AF-A0A9P8F0P9-F1
#
_entry.id   AF-A0A9P8F0P9-F1
#
_cell.length_a   1.000
_cell.length_b   1.000
_cell.length_c   1.000
_cell.angle_alpha   90.00
_cell.angle_beta   90.00
_cell.angle_gamma   90.00
#
_symmetry.space_group_name_H-M   'P 1'
#
loop_
_entity.id
_entity.type
_entity.pdbx_description
1 polymer ?
#
loop_
_entity_poly.entity_id
_entity_poly.type
_entity_poly.pdbx_seq_one_letter_code
_entity_poly.pdbx_strand_id
1 'polypeptide(L)'
;MAINSLLLSASCFTIAHAVSISLAPAASAPAASGISQVVGPSFAGLGIEPSNLFSFTGGDTPNKLSINLLQHLTDYSGAPPHLRLGGNTGDHMVWDASYSGFSLGQNPHQEETNPTPADGSVFGPGYLEALERFPKGMPVTFQLNMAYDMGDRLDKINEAAAAVVDGLNNTSLYSFEIGNEPDLYLEAWQQMRNGTWNGQIYTQQWLERAESVCNNVLKPRNMTCDFFESAQTASTIGTTFTISDLVDAGIMNGSDGTTYLSSWNQHDYFYFVDVSTYDLTLNILMDFDRTESQFAYWATS
;
A
#
# COMPACT_ATOMS: atom_id res chain seq x y z
N MET A 1 81.92 35.46 10.30
CA MET A 1 81.81 34.10 10.86
C MET A 1 80.32 33.86 11.10
N ALA A 2 79.63 33.26 10.14
CA ALA A 2 78.18 33.04 10.19
C ALA A 2 77.94 31.54 10.43
N ILE A 3 77.26 31.23 11.54
CA ILE A 3 76.86 29.87 11.89
C ILE A 3 75.48 29.66 11.26
N ASN A 4 75.41 28.83 10.23
CA ASN A 4 74.13 28.36 9.68
C ASN A 4 73.64 27.17 10.50
N SER A 5 72.62 27.41 11.33
CA SER A 5 71.88 26.37 12.03
C SER A 5 70.90 25.71 11.05
N LEU A 6 71.09 24.42 10.78
CA LEU A 6 70.17 23.60 10.00
C LEU A 6 69.09 23.05 10.96
N LEU A 7 67.87 23.59 10.88
CA LEU A 7 66.70 23.04 11.57
C LEU A 7 66.21 21.81 10.81
N LEU A 8 66.36 20.62 11.40
CA LEU A 8 65.72 19.39 10.92
C LEU A 8 64.25 19.39 11.37
N SER A 9 63.31 19.58 10.44
CA SER A 9 61.88 19.32 10.71
C SER A 9 61.62 17.82 10.58
N ALA A 10 61.38 17.16 11.72
CA ALA A 10 60.86 15.80 11.73
C ALA A 10 59.38 15.83 11.32
N SER A 11 59.08 15.39 10.10
CA SER A 11 57.69 15.19 9.67
C SER A 11 57.16 13.92 10.32
N CYS A 12 56.21 14.06 11.25
CA CYS A 12 55.44 12.93 11.78
C CYS A 12 54.58 12.34 10.66
N PHE A 13 55.02 11.24 10.06
CA PHE A 13 54.15 10.42 9.22
C PHE A 13 53.17 9.67 10.14
N THR A 14 51.90 10.05 10.10
CA THR A 14 50.82 9.25 10.68
C THR A 14 50.62 8.02 9.79
N ILE A 15 51.00 6.85 10.29
CA ILE A 15 50.70 5.58 9.64
C ILE A 15 49.20 5.35 9.85
N ALA A 16 48.39 5.61 8.82
CA ALA A 16 47.00 5.19 8.82
C ALA A 16 46.97 3.65 8.89
N HIS A 17 46.61 3.09 10.04
CA HIS A 17 46.33 1.67 10.15
C HIS A 17 45.06 1.39 9.36
N ALA A 18 45.19 0.70 8.23
CA ALA A 18 44.06 0.15 7.52
C ALA A 18 43.41 -0.91 8.43
N VAL A 19 42.34 -0.54 9.14
CA VAL A 19 41.51 -1.50 9.85
C VAL A 19 40.79 -2.31 8.78
N SER A 20 41.17 -3.58 8.65
CA SER A 20 40.41 -4.52 7.82
C SER A 20 39.23 -5.03 8.63
N ILE A 21 38.03 -4.61 8.25
CA ILE A 21 36.80 -5.19 8.77
C ILE A 21 36.48 -6.39 7.88
N SER A 22 36.49 -7.59 8.46
CA SER A 22 36.01 -8.80 7.77
C SER A 22 34.57 -9.06 8.21
N LEU A 23 33.65 -8.92 7.27
CA LEU A 23 32.25 -9.30 7.44
C LEU A 23 32.05 -10.64 6.73
N ALA A 24 31.44 -11.60 7.42
CA ALA A 24 30.98 -12.84 6.82
C ALA A 24 29.46 -12.92 7.03
N PRO A 25 28.66 -13.23 5.99
CA PRO A 25 27.23 -13.45 6.17
C PRO A 25 27.01 -14.65 7.09
N ALA A 26 25.90 -14.64 7.82
CA ALA A 26 25.48 -15.81 8.58
C ALA A 26 25.31 -17.01 7.64
N ALA A 27 25.75 -18.20 8.06
CA ALA A 27 25.72 -19.40 7.23
C ALA A 27 24.29 -19.90 6.92
N SER A 28 23.28 -19.41 7.64
CA SER A 28 21.87 -19.72 7.45
C SER A 28 20.99 -18.66 8.13
N ALA A 29 19.70 -18.62 7.78
CA ALA A 29 18.73 -17.70 8.40
C ALA A 29 18.62 -17.87 9.93
N PRO A 30 18.55 -19.09 10.51
CA PRO A 30 18.56 -19.24 11.97
C PRO A 30 19.84 -18.72 12.64
N ALA A 31 20.98 -18.84 11.96
CA ALA A 31 22.26 -18.32 12.46
C ALA A 31 22.35 -16.79 12.41
N ALA A 32 21.43 -16.11 11.69
CA ALA A 32 21.28 -14.66 11.70
C ALA A 32 20.30 -14.16 12.78
N SER A 33 19.72 -15.05 13.58
CA SER A 33 18.75 -14.69 14.63
C SER A 33 19.36 -13.70 15.62
N GLY A 34 18.67 -12.58 15.84
CA GLY A 34 19.15 -11.47 16.68
C GLY A 34 20.07 -10.47 15.98
N ILE A 35 20.47 -10.73 14.73
CA ILE A 35 21.23 -9.81 13.87
C ILE A 35 20.33 -9.21 12.78
N SER A 36 19.49 -10.04 12.15
CA SER A 36 18.58 -9.64 11.08
C SER A 36 17.32 -10.49 11.08
N GLN A 37 16.22 -9.93 10.54
CA GLN A 37 14.97 -10.66 10.34
C GLN A 37 15.02 -11.48 9.04
N VAL A 38 14.24 -12.55 8.99
CA VAL A 38 14.08 -13.33 7.75
C VAL A 38 13.25 -12.51 6.77
N VAL A 39 13.82 -12.19 5.60
CA VAL A 39 13.07 -11.59 4.50
C VAL A 39 12.24 -12.67 3.84
N GLY A 40 10.92 -12.49 3.82
CA GLY A 40 9.99 -13.45 3.23
C GLY A 40 10.18 -13.58 1.72
N PRO A 41 9.88 -14.76 1.12
CA PRO A 41 9.94 -14.95 -0.33
C PRO A 41 8.96 -14.03 -1.10
N SER A 42 7.90 -13.56 -0.43
CA SER A 42 6.92 -12.61 -0.95
C SER A 42 7.21 -11.15 -0.56
N PHE A 43 8.42 -10.82 -0.10
CA PHE A 43 8.75 -9.46 0.35
C PHE A 43 8.57 -8.41 -0.76
N ALA A 44 8.89 -8.76 -2.01
CA ALA A 44 8.55 -7.92 -3.15
C ALA A 44 7.06 -8.11 -3.50
N GLY A 45 6.30 -7.02 -3.47
CA GLY A 45 4.89 -6.99 -3.85
C GLY A 45 4.64 -6.18 -5.13
N LEU A 46 3.37 -6.08 -5.51
CA LEU A 46 2.87 -5.31 -6.64
C LEU A 46 1.74 -4.40 -6.16
N GLY A 47 1.77 -3.14 -6.56
CA GLY A 47 0.63 -2.23 -6.49
C GLY A 47 0.01 -2.10 -7.87
N ILE A 48 -1.29 -2.34 -8.00
CA ILE A 48 -2.05 -2.13 -9.24
C ILE A 48 -3.22 -1.20 -8.94
N GLU A 49 -3.28 -0.10 -9.69
CA GLU A 49 -4.43 0.79 -9.75
C GLU A 49 -5.66 0.01 -10.27
N PRO A 50 -6.84 0.04 -9.60
CA PRO A 50 -7.99 -0.77 -10.00
C PRO A 50 -8.40 -0.63 -11.47
N SER A 51 -8.35 0.59 -12.01
CA SER A 51 -8.62 0.87 -13.43
C SER A 51 -7.63 0.20 -14.42
N ASN A 52 -6.43 -0.18 -13.96
CA ASN A 52 -5.39 -0.80 -14.77
C ASN A 52 -5.34 -2.32 -14.66
N LEU A 53 -6.16 -2.96 -13.80
CA LEU A 53 -6.12 -4.42 -13.60
C LEU A 53 -6.18 -5.20 -14.92
N PHE A 54 -7.06 -4.77 -15.84
CA PHE A 54 -7.24 -5.41 -17.16
C PHE A 54 -5.94 -5.48 -17.98
N SER A 55 -5.00 -4.55 -17.78
CA SER A 55 -3.71 -4.54 -18.48
C SER A 55 -2.84 -5.73 -18.05
N PHE A 56 -3.03 -6.24 -16.83
CA PHE A 56 -2.30 -7.37 -16.28
C PHE A 56 -3.05 -8.69 -16.40
N THR A 57 -4.37 -8.68 -16.38
CA THR A 57 -5.21 -9.89 -16.37
C THR A 57 -5.83 -10.21 -17.73
N GLY A 58 -5.96 -9.22 -18.61
CA GLY A 58 -6.71 -9.30 -19.87
C GLY A 58 -8.24 -9.21 -19.68
N GLY A 59 -8.97 -9.03 -20.78
CA GLY A 59 -10.44 -9.04 -20.81
C GLY A 59 -10.99 -10.43 -21.14
N ASP A 60 -11.77 -10.53 -22.22
CA ASP A 60 -12.27 -11.82 -22.75
C ASP A 60 -11.13 -12.82 -23.04
N THR A 61 -9.97 -12.30 -23.45
CA THR A 61 -8.75 -13.09 -23.62
C THR A 61 -7.79 -12.78 -22.46
N PRO A 62 -7.41 -13.79 -21.64
CA PRO A 62 -6.45 -13.60 -20.57
C PRO A 62 -5.09 -13.11 -21.06
N ASN A 63 -4.47 -12.19 -20.33
CA ASN A 63 -3.09 -11.78 -20.58
C ASN A 63 -2.12 -12.83 -20.06
N LYS A 64 -1.88 -13.87 -20.86
CA LYS A 64 -0.99 -14.99 -20.52
C LYS A 64 0.45 -14.57 -20.22
N LEU A 65 0.93 -13.45 -20.76
CA LEU A 65 2.28 -12.98 -20.51
C LEU A 65 2.45 -12.63 -19.02
N SER A 66 1.61 -11.74 -18.51
CA SER A 66 1.68 -11.28 -17.11
C SER A 66 1.35 -12.42 -16.15
N ILE A 67 0.32 -13.22 -16.45
CA ILE A 67 -0.07 -14.37 -15.61
C ILE A 67 1.09 -15.38 -15.48
N ASN A 68 1.72 -15.75 -16.60
CA ASN A 68 2.84 -16.69 -16.57
C ASN A 68 4.08 -16.10 -15.89
N LEU A 69 4.34 -14.80 -16.06
CA LEU A 69 5.46 -14.14 -15.39
C LEU A 69 5.30 -14.19 -13.86
N LEU A 70 4.11 -13.87 -13.35
CA LEU A 70 3.82 -13.96 -11.91
C LEU A 70 3.89 -15.39 -11.39
N GLN A 71 3.46 -16.36 -12.19
CA GLN A 71 3.61 -17.78 -11.84
C GLN A 71 5.09 -18.17 -11.76
N HIS A 72 5.92 -17.77 -12.73
CA HIS A 72 7.35 -18.06 -12.67
C HIS A 72 8.07 -17.37 -11.51
N LEU A 73 7.68 -16.15 -11.17
CA LEU A 73 8.19 -15.48 -9.97
C LEU A 73 7.81 -16.24 -8.71
N THR A 74 6.57 -16.71 -8.62
CA THR A 74 6.08 -17.56 -7.52
C THR A 74 6.90 -18.85 -7.40
N ASP A 75 7.11 -19.55 -8.51
CA ASP A 75 7.87 -20.80 -8.54
C ASP A 75 9.35 -20.58 -8.15
N TYR A 76 9.91 -19.43 -8.53
CA TYR A 76 11.32 -19.09 -8.26
C TYR A 76 11.55 -18.64 -6.82
N SER A 77 10.70 -17.77 -6.27
CA SER A 77 10.82 -17.28 -4.89
C SER A 77 10.33 -18.31 -3.87
N GLY A 78 9.44 -19.23 -4.27
CA GLY A 78 8.80 -20.20 -3.40
C GLY A 78 7.49 -19.72 -2.78
N ALA A 79 7.04 -18.49 -3.07
CA ALA A 79 5.74 -17.96 -2.66
C ALA A 79 5.29 -16.81 -3.59
N PRO A 80 3.98 -16.66 -3.85
CA PRO A 80 3.49 -15.60 -4.73
C PRO A 80 3.73 -14.21 -4.13
N PRO A 81 4.01 -13.18 -4.95
CA PRO A 81 4.15 -11.81 -4.45
C PRO A 81 2.81 -11.31 -3.89
N HIS A 82 2.87 -10.36 -2.95
CA HIS A 82 1.66 -9.71 -2.45
C HIS A 82 1.11 -8.72 -3.48
N LEU A 83 -0.21 -8.71 -3.72
CA LEU A 83 -0.88 -7.72 -4.56
C LEU A 83 -1.65 -6.72 -3.70
N ARG A 84 -1.34 -5.43 -3.82
CA ARG A 84 -2.23 -4.35 -3.38
C ARG A 84 -3.01 -3.85 -4.59
N LEU A 85 -4.32 -4.06 -4.59
CA LEU A 85 -5.24 -3.57 -5.61
C LEU A 85 -5.95 -2.33 -5.05
N GLY A 86 -5.41 -1.16 -5.36
CA GLY A 86 -5.83 0.11 -4.79
C GLY A 86 -5.15 1.29 -5.49
N GLY A 87 -5.47 2.51 -5.08
CA GLY A 87 -5.12 3.74 -5.76
C GLY A 87 -6.32 4.70 -5.82
N ASN A 88 -6.15 5.83 -6.47
CA ASN A 88 -7.20 6.85 -6.57
C ASN A 88 -8.51 6.27 -7.15
N THR A 89 -8.43 5.40 -8.16
CA THR A 89 -9.59 4.76 -8.79
C THR A 89 -10.33 3.76 -7.89
N GLY A 90 -9.71 3.28 -6.82
CA GLY A 90 -10.40 2.50 -5.79
C GLY A 90 -11.40 3.33 -5.00
N ASP A 91 -11.16 4.63 -4.88
CA ASP A 91 -12.07 5.60 -4.25
C ASP A 91 -13.13 6.16 -5.22
N HIS A 92 -13.14 5.66 -6.46
CA HIS A 92 -14.12 6.03 -7.49
C HIS A 92 -15.03 4.88 -7.91
N MET A 93 -14.82 3.68 -7.37
CA MET A 93 -15.52 2.47 -7.79
C MET A 93 -16.51 1.99 -6.73
N VAL A 94 -17.69 1.58 -7.18
CA VAL A 94 -18.71 0.91 -6.36
C VAL A 94 -19.06 -0.45 -6.97
N TRP A 95 -19.57 -1.36 -6.16
CA TRP A 95 -19.99 -2.67 -6.64
C TRP A 95 -21.30 -2.59 -7.43
N ASP A 96 -21.36 -3.32 -8.55
CA ASP A 96 -22.57 -3.59 -9.32
C ASP A 96 -22.61 -5.07 -9.72
N ALA A 97 -23.49 -5.83 -9.07
CA ALA A 97 -23.66 -7.26 -9.34
C ALA A 97 -24.15 -7.57 -10.77
N SER A 98 -24.72 -6.60 -11.47
CA SER A 98 -25.19 -6.72 -12.85
C SER A 98 -24.09 -6.42 -13.88
N TYR A 99 -22.99 -5.79 -13.45
CA TYR A 99 -21.90 -5.41 -14.34
C TYR A 99 -20.94 -6.59 -14.57
N SER A 100 -20.93 -7.15 -15.77
CA SER A 100 -20.12 -8.33 -16.12
C SER A 100 -18.77 -8.01 -16.76
N GLY A 101 -18.34 -6.75 -16.78
CA GLY A 101 -17.08 -6.35 -17.41
C GLY A 101 -15.84 -6.80 -16.64
N PHE A 102 -14.74 -7.06 -17.37
CA PHE A 102 -13.44 -7.44 -16.80
C PHE A 102 -12.57 -6.23 -16.38
N SER A 103 -13.00 -5.01 -16.70
CA SER A 103 -12.40 -3.73 -16.31
C SER A 103 -13.40 -2.91 -15.52
N LEU A 104 -13.01 -1.75 -14.99
CA LEU A 104 -14.01 -0.81 -14.46
C LEU A 104 -14.92 -0.32 -15.61
N GLY A 105 -16.20 -0.12 -15.30
CA GLY A 105 -17.20 0.49 -16.17
C GLY A 105 -17.65 1.84 -15.64
N GLN A 106 -18.31 2.65 -16.48
CA GLN A 106 -18.98 3.86 -16.00
C GLN A 106 -20.19 3.48 -15.14
N ASN A 107 -20.38 4.12 -13.99
CA ASN A 107 -21.58 3.90 -13.17
C ASN A 107 -22.83 4.49 -13.87
N PRO A 108 -23.84 3.67 -14.22
CA PRO A 108 -25.08 4.17 -14.82
C PRO A 108 -26.00 4.86 -13.79
N HIS A 109 -25.72 4.72 -12.50
CA HIS A 109 -26.50 5.23 -11.37
C HIS A 109 -25.65 6.14 -10.46
N GLN A 110 -24.75 6.93 -11.05
CA GLN A 110 -23.92 7.89 -10.32
C GLN A 110 -24.80 8.95 -9.60
N GLU A 111 -24.55 9.15 -8.33
CA GLU A 111 -25.20 10.13 -7.46
C GLU A 111 -24.36 11.37 -7.22
N GLU A 112 -23.03 11.22 -7.08
CA GLU A 112 -22.17 12.38 -6.84
C GLU A 112 -21.99 13.21 -8.12
N THR A 113 -21.91 14.53 -7.96
CA THR A 113 -21.76 15.48 -9.07
C THR A 113 -20.40 16.17 -9.09
N ASN A 114 -19.47 15.75 -8.23
CA ASN A 114 -18.12 16.29 -8.16
C ASN A 114 -17.37 15.99 -9.49
N PRO A 115 -16.32 16.75 -9.83
CA PRO A 115 -15.54 16.51 -11.05
C PRO A 115 -14.96 15.08 -11.14
N THR A 116 -14.68 14.50 -9.98
CA THR A 116 -14.13 13.17 -9.77
C THR A 116 -15.03 12.44 -8.75
N PRO A 117 -16.22 11.98 -9.18
CA PRO A 117 -17.23 11.44 -8.28
C PRO A 117 -16.76 10.12 -7.66
N ALA A 118 -16.97 9.94 -6.36
CA ALA A 118 -16.54 8.72 -5.66
C ALA A 118 -17.30 7.46 -6.11
N ASP A 119 -18.41 7.62 -6.80
CA ASP A 119 -19.19 6.56 -7.42
C ASP A 119 -19.21 6.66 -8.96
N GLY A 120 -18.18 7.25 -9.57
CA GLY A 120 -18.12 7.41 -11.03
C GLY A 120 -17.97 6.12 -11.81
N SER A 121 -17.41 5.07 -11.18
CA SER A 121 -17.13 3.79 -11.81
C SER A 121 -17.81 2.63 -11.08
N VAL A 122 -18.01 1.53 -11.80
CA VAL A 122 -18.49 0.26 -11.26
C VAL A 122 -17.52 -0.87 -11.55
N PHE A 123 -17.47 -1.83 -10.64
CA PHE A 123 -16.91 -3.16 -10.88
C PHE A 123 -17.92 -4.23 -10.49
N GLY A 124 -17.76 -5.42 -11.04
CA GLY A 124 -18.71 -6.51 -10.86
C GLY A 124 -18.05 -7.89 -11.02
N PRO A 125 -18.82 -8.97 -11.18
CA PRO A 125 -18.29 -10.33 -11.16
C PRO A 125 -17.16 -10.61 -12.18
N GLY A 126 -17.23 -10.01 -13.38
CA GLY A 126 -16.18 -10.17 -14.39
C GLY A 126 -14.83 -9.60 -13.95
N TYR A 127 -14.83 -8.52 -13.17
CA TYR A 127 -13.61 -7.91 -12.63
C TYR A 127 -12.93 -8.85 -11.61
N LEU A 128 -13.72 -9.48 -10.74
CA LEU A 128 -13.23 -10.48 -9.79
C LEU A 128 -12.74 -11.75 -10.50
N GLU A 129 -13.42 -12.19 -11.57
CA GLU A 129 -12.93 -13.28 -12.42
C GLU A 129 -11.56 -12.95 -13.04
N ALA A 130 -11.35 -11.70 -13.46
CA ALA A 130 -10.06 -11.25 -14.00
C ALA A 130 -8.96 -11.31 -12.94
N LEU A 131 -9.24 -10.82 -11.73
CA LEU A 131 -8.33 -10.86 -10.58
C LEU A 131 -7.92 -12.30 -10.21
N GLU A 132 -8.89 -13.22 -10.26
CA GLU A 132 -8.71 -14.64 -9.94
C GLU A 132 -7.83 -15.42 -10.92
N ARG A 133 -7.40 -14.80 -12.03
CA ARG A 133 -6.45 -15.40 -13.00
C ARG A 133 -5.02 -15.42 -12.51
N PHE A 134 -4.69 -14.65 -11.47
CA PHE A 134 -3.35 -14.63 -10.88
C PHE A 134 -2.99 -15.96 -10.19
N PRO A 135 -1.71 -16.19 -9.85
CA PRO A 135 -1.27 -17.43 -9.22
C PRO A 135 -2.10 -17.82 -7.99
N LYS A 136 -2.32 -19.12 -7.85
CA LYS A 136 -3.08 -19.66 -6.72
C LYS A 136 -2.44 -19.27 -5.38
N GLY A 137 -3.25 -18.79 -4.46
CA GLY A 137 -2.84 -18.36 -3.13
C GLY A 137 -2.09 -17.03 -3.10
N MET A 138 -2.06 -16.28 -4.21
CA MET A 138 -1.52 -14.93 -4.24
C MET A 138 -2.27 -14.05 -3.23
N PRO A 139 -1.61 -13.47 -2.22
CA PRO A 139 -2.25 -12.58 -1.26
C PRO A 139 -2.71 -11.29 -1.95
N VAL A 140 -3.93 -10.86 -1.65
CA VAL A 140 -4.53 -9.64 -2.19
C VAL A 140 -5.00 -8.75 -1.04
N THR A 141 -4.41 -7.56 -0.92
CA THR A 141 -5.05 -6.42 -0.24
C THR A 141 -5.98 -5.75 -1.24
N PHE A 142 -7.27 -5.68 -0.94
CA PHE A 142 -8.26 -5.06 -1.81
C PHE A 142 -8.74 -3.74 -1.21
N GLN A 143 -8.74 -2.66 -1.98
CA GLN A 143 -9.26 -1.37 -1.52
C GLN A 143 -10.79 -1.32 -1.53
N LEU A 144 -11.36 -0.86 -0.43
CA LEU A 144 -12.74 -0.46 -0.28
C LEU A 144 -12.84 1.07 -0.36
N ASN A 145 -13.88 1.55 -1.03
CA ASN A 145 -14.09 2.95 -1.32
C ASN A 145 -14.45 3.74 -0.05
N MET A 146 -13.52 4.59 0.40
CA MET A 146 -13.72 5.48 1.54
C MET A 146 -14.28 6.83 1.11
N ALA A 147 -13.95 7.27 -0.10
CA ALA A 147 -14.38 8.58 -0.59
C ALA A 147 -15.90 8.68 -0.76
N TYR A 148 -16.61 7.59 -1.01
CA TYR A 148 -18.08 7.63 -1.07
C TYR A 148 -18.67 7.88 0.32
N ASP A 149 -19.32 9.04 0.52
CA ASP A 149 -19.79 9.52 1.83
C ASP A 149 -21.27 9.93 1.85
N MET A 150 -22.08 9.26 1.01
CA MET A 150 -23.52 9.46 0.95
C MET A 150 -24.26 8.65 2.05
N GLY A 151 -25.59 8.74 2.06
CA GLY A 151 -26.44 8.18 3.12
C GLY A 151 -26.37 6.65 3.23
N ASP A 152 -26.08 5.97 2.13
CA ASP A 152 -25.98 4.51 1.97
C ASP A 152 -24.52 4.02 1.91
N ARG A 153 -23.54 4.86 2.27
CA ARG A 153 -22.10 4.52 2.22
C ARG A 153 -21.75 3.18 2.90
N LEU A 154 -22.43 2.85 4.00
CA LEU A 154 -22.21 1.60 4.73
C LEU A 154 -22.78 0.39 3.98
N ASP A 155 -23.89 0.55 3.26
CA ASP A 155 -24.44 -0.51 2.43
C ASP A 155 -23.51 -0.76 1.24
N LYS A 156 -23.06 0.29 0.55
CA LYS A 156 -22.14 0.19 -0.59
C LYS A 156 -20.81 -0.47 -0.24
N ILE A 157 -20.19 -0.09 0.88
CA ILE A 157 -18.92 -0.71 1.29
C ILE A 157 -19.12 -2.18 1.71
N ASN A 158 -20.25 -2.51 2.34
CA ASN A 158 -20.58 -3.88 2.69
C ASN A 158 -20.86 -4.75 1.46
N GLU A 159 -21.56 -4.21 0.45
CA GLU A 159 -21.80 -4.89 -0.83
C GLU A 159 -20.48 -5.21 -1.55
N ALA A 160 -19.58 -4.23 -1.65
CA ALA A 160 -18.26 -4.42 -2.25
C ALA A 160 -17.41 -5.44 -1.48
N ALA A 161 -17.34 -5.32 -0.15
CA ALA A 161 -16.58 -6.24 0.68
C ALA A 161 -17.14 -7.68 0.59
N ALA A 162 -18.47 -7.84 0.64
CA ALA A 162 -19.10 -9.16 0.51
C ALA A 162 -18.80 -9.80 -0.84
N ALA A 163 -18.90 -9.03 -1.93
CA ALA A 163 -18.59 -9.51 -3.27
C ALA A 163 -17.14 -9.97 -3.41
N VAL A 164 -16.19 -9.22 -2.83
CA VAL A 164 -14.77 -9.59 -2.85
C VAL A 164 -14.51 -10.85 -2.03
N VAL A 165 -15.02 -10.94 -0.80
CA VAL A 165 -14.83 -12.15 0.03
C VAL A 165 -15.40 -13.39 -0.66
N ASP A 166 -16.57 -13.28 -1.28
CA ASP A 166 -17.22 -14.42 -1.94
C ASP A 166 -16.60 -14.75 -3.32
N GLY A 167 -15.99 -13.75 -3.97
CA GLY A 167 -15.44 -13.86 -5.31
C GLY A 167 -14.02 -14.43 -5.37
N LEU A 168 -13.21 -14.25 -4.32
CA LEU A 168 -11.81 -14.70 -4.31
C LEU A 168 -11.67 -16.12 -3.74
N ASN A 169 -11.44 -17.09 -4.62
CA ASN A 169 -11.36 -18.52 -4.32
C ASN A 169 -10.02 -19.16 -4.75
N ASN A 170 -9.32 -18.57 -5.71
CA ASN A 170 -8.03 -18.97 -6.23
C ASN A 170 -6.92 -18.08 -5.65
N THR A 171 -7.10 -16.75 -5.68
CA THR A 171 -6.29 -15.81 -4.90
C THR A 171 -6.76 -15.80 -3.44
N SER A 172 -5.98 -15.20 -2.54
CA SER A 172 -6.31 -15.14 -1.12
C SER A 172 -6.50 -13.69 -0.71
N LEU A 173 -7.71 -13.31 -0.32
CA LEU A 173 -7.93 -12.01 0.33
C LEU A 173 -7.10 -11.97 1.62
N TYR A 174 -6.13 -11.07 1.68
CA TYR A 174 -5.22 -10.90 2.80
C TYR A 174 -5.77 -9.89 3.81
N SER A 175 -6.28 -8.77 3.30
CA SER A 175 -6.83 -7.66 4.09
C SER A 175 -7.71 -6.79 3.20
N PHE A 176 -8.48 -5.91 3.85
CA PHE A 176 -9.09 -4.76 3.19
C PHE A 176 -8.33 -3.49 3.53
N GLU A 177 -8.07 -2.66 2.53
CA GLU A 177 -7.62 -1.28 2.69
C GLU A 177 -8.85 -0.36 2.58
N ILE A 178 -9.08 0.59 3.49
CA ILE A 178 -10.25 1.49 3.42
C ILE A 178 -9.77 2.90 3.04
N GLY A 179 -9.94 3.24 1.76
CA GLY A 179 -9.49 4.50 1.17
C GLY A 179 -8.04 4.48 0.70
N ASN A 180 -7.71 5.38 -0.22
CA ASN A 180 -6.36 5.63 -0.72
C ASN A 180 -6.00 7.11 -0.49
N GLU A 181 -4.86 7.37 0.14
CA GLU A 181 -4.31 8.72 0.33
C GLU A 181 -5.35 9.72 0.86
N PRO A 182 -6.02 9.40 1.99
CA PRO A 182 -7.06 10.25 2.55
C PRO A 182 -6.53 11.65 2.92
N ASP A 183 -5.22 11.80 3.14
CA ASP A 183 -4.55 13.09 3.30
C ASP A 183 -4.70 14.01 2.08
N LEU A 184 -4.97 13.46 0.89
CA LEU A 184 -5.14 14.20 -0.37
C LEU A 184 -6.61 14.46 -0.76
N TYR A 185 -7.59 14.05 0.04
CA TYR A 185 -9.02 14.21 -0.30
C TYR A 185 -9.49 15.66 -0.42
N LEU A 186 -8.74 16.62 0.12
CA LEU A 186 -8.99 18.06 -0.01
C LEU A 186 -8.39 18.67 -1.28
N GLU A 187 -7.49 17.95 -1.95
CA GLU A 187 -6.79 18.48 -3.10
C GLU A 187 -7.76 18.84 -4.22
N ALA A 188 -7.44 19.93 -4.93
CA ALA A 188 -8.34 20.49 -5.95
C ALA A 188 -8.61 19.54 -7.12
N TRP A 189 -7.78 18.51 -7.30
CA TRP A 189 -7.96 17.48 -8.32
C TRP A 189 -8.72 16.24 -7.83
N GLN A 190 -8.89 16.06 -6.51
CA GLN A 190 -9.69 14.98 -5.91
C GLN A 190 -11.07 15.46 -5.46
N GLN A 191 -11.13 16.57 -4.72
CA GLN A 191 -12.35 17.18 -4.19
C GLN A 191 -13.33 16.19 -3.51
N MET A 192 -12.81 15.15 -2.85
CA MET A 192 -13.61 14.10 -2.20
C MET A 192 -14.21 14.53 -0.87
N ARG A 193 -13.60 15.56 -0.25
CA ARG A 193 -14.00 16.07 1.06
C ARG A 193 -13.98 17.59 1.09
N ASN A 194 -14.68 18.15 2.08
CA ASN A 194 -14.69 19.59 2.34
C ASN A 194 -13.65 19.96 3.41
N GLY A 195 -13.38 21.26 3.56
CA GLY A 195 -12.32 21.78 4.44
C GLY A 195 -12.40 21.47 5.93
N THR A 196 -13.37 20.68 6.41
CA THR A 196 -13.34 20.12 7.77
C THR A 196 -12.52 18.84 7.88
N TRP A 197 -12.23 18.17 6.76
CA TRP A 197 -11.51 16.90 6.71
C TRP A 197 -10.12 16.96 7.33
N ASN A 198 -9.82 15.97 8.17
CA ASN A 198 -8.55 15.80 8.88
C ASN A 198 -8.44 14.35 9.39
N GLY A 199 -7.31 13.98 9.99
CA GLY A 199 -7.06 12.63 10.47
C GLY A 199 -8.00 12.15 11.58
N GLN A 200 -8.56 13.06 12.39
CA GLN A 200 -9.57 12.70 13.39
C GLN A 200 -10.89 12.29 12.75
N ILE A 201 -11.34 13.04 11.74
CA ILE A 201 -12.57 12.70 10.99
C ILE A 201 -12.36 11.42 10.18
N TYR A 202 -11.20 11.28 9.52
CA TYR A 202 -10.83 10.04 8.84
C TYR A 202 -10.86 8.85 9.81
N THR A 203 -10.24 8.95 10.98
CA THR A 203 -10.23 7.89 11.99
C THR A 203 -11.64 7.47 12.40
N GLN A 204 -12.51 8.44 12.68
CA GLN A 204 -13.91 8.15 13.04
C GLN A 204 -14.65 7.42 11.91
N GLN A 205 -14.50 7.92 10.69
CA GLN A 205 -15.17 7.37 9.51
C GLN A 205 -14.59 6.01 9.07
N TRP A 206 -13.29 5.77 9.27
CA TRP A 206 -12.62 4.51 8.99
C TRP A 206 -13.10 3.45 9.98
N LEU A 207 -13.18 3.78 11.28
CA LEU A 207 -13.72 2.89 12.31
C LEU A 207 -15.20 2.53 12.04
N GLU A 208 -16.03 3.50 11.63
CA GLU A 208 -17.44 3.26 11.25
C GLU A 208 -17.55 2.23 10.12
N ARG A 209 -16.73 2.38 9.07
CA ARG A 209 -16.69 1.48 7.91
C ARG A 209 -16.14 0.10 8.26
N ALA A 210 -15.03 0.04 8.99
CA ALA A 210 -14.42 -1.21 9.43
C ALA A 210 -15.35 -2.01 10.36
N GLU A 211 -16.03 -1.34 11.29
CA GLU A 211 -17.04 -1.95 12.16
C GLU A 211 -18.21 -2.53 11.35
N SER A 212 -18.73 -1.78 10.39
CA SER A 212 -19.83 -2.23 9.52
C SER A 212 -19.44 -3.47 8.71
N VAL A 213 -18.26 -3.46 8.08
CA VAL A 213 -17.77 -4.61 7.30
C VAL A 213 -17.46 -5.80 8.20
N CYS A 214 -16.84 -5.58 9.37
CA CYS A 214 -16.61 -6.64 10.37
C CYS A 214 -17.91 -7.35 10.75
N ASN A 215 -18.94 -6.58 11.13
CA ASN A 215 -20.18 -7.12 11.66
C ASN A 215 -21.08 -7.75 10.58
N ASN A 216 -21.16 -7.11 9.41
CA ASN A 216 -22.12 -7.49 8.37
C ASN A 216 -21.51 -8.40 7.29
N VAL A 217 -20.18 -8.46 7.16
CA VAL A 217 -19.50 -9.23 6.10
C VAL A 217 -18.58 -10.30 6.67
N LEU A 218 -17.61 -9.91 7.52
CA LEU A 218 -16.54 -10.82 7.99
C LEU A 218 -17.04 -11.85 9.00
N LYS A 219 -17.69 -11.42 10.10
CA LYS A 219 -18.23 -12.33 11.13
C LYS A 219 -19.20 -13.38 10.57
N PRO A 220 -20.18 -13.03 9.70
CA PRO A 220 -21.05 -14.01 9.06
C PRO A 220 -20.31 -15.06 8.22
N ARG A 221 -19.09 -14.76 7.76
CA ARG A 221 -18.23 -15.65 6.98
C ARG A 221 -17.13 -16.32 7.82
N ASN A 222 -17.23 -16.25 9.15
CA ASN A 222 -16.26 -16.78 10.12
C ASN A 222 -14.83 -16.20 9.94
N MET A 223 -14.73 -14.97 9.45
CA MET A 223 -13.48 -14.23 9.39
C MET A 223 -13.29 -13.40 10.66
N THR A 224 -12.04 -13.12 11.01
CA THR A 224 -11.72 -12.23 12.14
C THR A 224 -11.88 -10.77 11.72
N CYS A 225 -11.95 -9.86 12.70
CA CYS A 225 -12.17 -8.44 12.44
C CYS A 225 -10.89 -7.60 12.45
N ASP A 226 -9.78 -8.14 12.97
CA ASP A 226 -8.42 -7.61 12.79
C ASP A 226 -7.94 -7.89 11.35
N PHE A 227 -8.58 -7.21 10.39
CA PHE A 227 -8.48 -7.55 8.96
C PHE A 227 -8.19 -6.33 8.07
N PHE A 228 -8.19 -5.12 8.62
CA PHE A 228 -8.13 -3.90 7.84
C PHE A 228 -6.76 -3.22 7.92
N GLU A 229 -6.35 -2.59 6.84
CA GLU A 229 -5.18 -1.72 6.76
C GLU A 229 -5.60 -0.25 6.89
N SER A 230 -4.73 0.57 7.50
CA SER A 230 -4.95 2.01 7.64
C SER A 230 -3.73 2.89 7.36
N ALA A 231 -4.01 4.20 7.37
CA ALA A 231 -3.27 5.39 7.00
C ALA A 231 -3.32 5.65 5.49
N GLN A 232 -2.78 4.75 4.67
CA GLN A 232 -2.76 4.85 3.20
C GLN A 232 -2.27 6.19 2.66
N THR A 233 -1.44 6.89 3.41
CA THR A 233 -1.12 8.30 3.18
C THR A 233 -0.03 8.49 2.13
N ALA A 234 -0.16 9.56 1.35
CA ALA A 234 0.81 9.93 0.31
C ALA A 234 2.04 10.65 0.87
N SER A 235 1.83 11.52 1.88
CA SER A 235 2.89 12.25 2.56
C SER A 235 2.38 12.77 3.90
N THR A 236 2.84 12.16 4.99
CA THR A 236 2.32 12.47 6.33
C THR A 236 3.02 13.66 6.99
N ILE A 237 4.13 14.16 6.44
CA ILE A 237 4.97 15.15 7.13
C ILE A 237 4.20 16.45 7.39
N GLY A 238 3.94 16.74 8.67
CA GLY A 238 3.30 17.99 9.11
C GLY A 238 1.78 18.06 8.91
N THR A 239 1.14 16.92 8.62
CA THR A 239 -0.32 16.81 8.52
C THR A 239 -0.93 16.27 9.82
N THR A 240 -2.24 15.99 9.84
CA THR A 240 -2.91 15.26 10.95
C THR A 240 -3.06 13.76 10.65
N PHE A 241 -2.37 13.26 9.63
CA PHE A 241 -2.49 11.90 9.12
C PHE A 241 -1.24 11.05 9.37
N THR A 242 -0.29 11.51 10.19
CA THR A 242 0.82 10.64 10.60
C THR A 242 0.27 9.44 11.37
N ILE A 243 1.01 8.32 11.37
CA ILE A 243 0.63 7.15 12.17
C ILE A 243 0.41 7.55 13.63
N SER A 244 1.29 8.38 14.22
CA SER A 244 1.12 8.91 15.57
C SER A 244 -0.17 9.70 15.75
N ASP A 245 -0.51 10.61 14.82
CA ASP A 245 -1.75 11.38 14.90
C ASP A 245 -2.99 10.48 14.84
N LEU A 246 -2.97 9.45 13.98
CA LEU A 246 -4.08 8.51 13.84
C LEU A 246 -4.22 7.61 15.08
N VAL A 247 -3.10 7.20 15.68
CA VAL A 247 -3.09 6.50 16.97
C VAL A 247 -3.69 7.38 18.07
N ASP A 248 -3.29 8.65 18.16
CA ASP A 248 -3.83 9.62 19.12
C ASP A 248 -5.32 9.90 18.87
N ALA A 249 -5.75 9.89 17.61
CA ALA A 249 -7.15 10.00 17.20
C ALA A 249 -7.98 8.75 17.53
N GLY A 250 -7.31 7.65 17.93
CA GLY A 250 -7.94 6.44 18.45
C GLY A 250 -8.13 5.31 17.45
N ILE A 251 -7.44 5.32 16.31
CA ILE A 251 -7.65 4.32 15.24
C ILE A 251 -7.35 2.88 15.68
N MET A 252 -6.44 2.71 16.65
CA MET A 252 -6.10 1.41 17.23
C MET A 252 -7.08 0.95 18.33
N ASN A 253 -7.92 1.86 18.85
CA ASN A 253 -8.83 1.53 19.95
C ASN A 253 -9.94 0.57 19.51
N GLY A 254 -10.24 0.55 18.21
CA GLY A 254 -11.37 -0.20 17.68
C GLY A 254 -12.71 0.29 18.23
N SER A 255 -13.70 -0.58 18.28
CA SER A 255 -15.04 -0.31 18.84
C SER A 255 -15.53 -1.53 19.62
N ASP A 256 -16.18 -1.31 20.77
CA ASP A 256 -16.72 -2.37 21.64
C ASP A 256 -15.72 -3.50 21.99
N GLY A 257 -14.45 -3.14 22.17
CA GLY A 257 -13.37 -4.09 22.49
C GLY A 257 -12.91 -4.95 21.30
N THR A 258 -13.41 -4.67 20.08
CA THR A 258 -12.95 -5.29 18.84
C THR A 258 -11.93 -4.39 18.16
N THR A 259 -10.70 -4.88 18.00
CA THR A 259 -9.67 -4.23 17.16
C THR A 259 -9.92 -4.56 15.69
N TYR A 260 -9.88 -3.54 14.83
CA TYR A 260 -10.06 -3.70 13.39
C TYR A 260 -8.76 -3.64 12.58
N LEU A 261 -7.82 -2.81 13.04
CA LEU A 261 -6.55 -2.57 12.37
C LEU A 261 -5.62 -3.78 12.52
N SER A 262 -5.18 -4.36 11.41
CA SER A 262 -4.21 -5.44 11.36
C SER A 262 -2.82 -4.99 10.92
N SER A 263 -2.74 -3.95 10.09
CA SER A 263 -1.48 -3.48 9.49
C SER A 263 -1.56 -2.01 9.08
N TRP A 264 -0.40 -1.37 8.99
CA TRP A 264 -0.24 0.00 8.49
C TRP A 264 0.20 -0.03 7.03
N ASN A 265 -0.33 0.91 6.25
CA ASN A 265 0.01 1.10 4.86
C ASN A 265 0.45 2.55 4.64
N GLN A 266 1.65 2.73 4.08
CA GLN A 266 2.29 4.03 3.85
C GLN A 266 2.84 4.05 2.42
N HIS A 267 2.61 5.14 1.69
CA HIS A 267 3.08 5.28 0.33
C HIS A 267 4.37 6.11 0.29
N ASP A 268 5.51 5.43 0.35
CA ASP A 268 6.82 6.07 0.17
C ASP A 268 7.30 5.89 -1.27
N TYR A 269 7.03 6.90 -2.11
CA TYR A 269 7.41 6.84 -3.52
C TYR A 269 8.91 7.10 -3.70
N PHE A 270 9.61 6.09 -4.23
CA PHE A 270 11.00 6.29 -4.65
C PHE A 270 11.09 7.36 -5.75
N TYR A 271 10.25 7.20 -6.79
CA TYR A 271 10.15 8.09 -7.94
C TYR A 271 8.69 8.25 -8.32
N PHE A 272 8.30 9.46 -8.71
CA PHE A 272 6.94 9.79 -9.13
C PHE A 272 7.00 10.69 -10.38
N VAL A 273 6.33 10.27 -11.45
CA VAL A 273 6.31 10.97 -12.74
C VAL A 273 5.73 12.38 -12.53
N ASP A 274 6.37 13.37 -13.14
CA ASP A 274 5.99 14.80 -13.04
C ASP A 274 6.14 15.45 -11.64
N VAL A 275 6.59 14.71 -10.62
CA VAL A 275 6.88 15.25 -9.27
C VAL A 275 8.36 15.15 -8.93
N SER A 276 8.99 14.02 -9.22
CA SER A 276 10.41 13.81 -8.94
C SER A 276 11.29 14.70 -9.83
N THR A 277 12.29 15.35 -9.23
CA THR A 277 13.14 16.35 -9.89
C THR A 277 14.38 15.76 -10.58
N TYR A 278 14.44 14.44 -10.72
CA TYR A 278 15.59 13.70 -11.24
C TYR A 278 15.13 12.59 -12.19
N ASP A 279 15.95 12.18 -13.15
CA ASP A 279 15.59 11.06 -14.04
C ASP A 279 15.76 9.71 -13.33
N LEU A 280 14.79 8.81 -13.48
CA LEU A 280 14.93 7.46 -12.97
C LEU A 280 15.98 6.69 -13.80
N THR A 281 17.12 6.39 -13.18
CA THR A 281 18.20 5.60 -13.79
C THR A 281 18.54 4.41 -12.92
N LEU A 282 19.13 3.37 -13.51
CA LEU A 282 19.60 2.20 -12.74
C LEU A 282 20.62 2.60 -11.66
N ASN A 283 21.50 3.55 -11.96
CA ASN A 283 22.49 4.04 -10.98
C ASN A 283 21.81 4.68 -9.76
N ILE A 284 20.72 5.42 -9.97
CA ILE A 284 19.96 6.02 -8.87
C ILE A 284 19.19 4.96 -8.10
N LEU A 285 18.59 3.98 -8.77
CA LEU A 285 17.90 2.86 -8.12
C LEU A 285 18.83 2.04 -7.22
N MET A 286 20.10 1.90 -7.62
CA MET A 286 21.12 1.14 -6.90
C MET A 286 21.87 1.97 -5.84
N ASP A 287 21.55 3.25 -5.70
CA ASP A 287 22.12 4.16 -4.69
C ASP A 287 21.29 4.09 -3.40
N PHE A 288 21.70 3.23 -2.47
CA PHE A 288 20.98 2.99 -1.23
C PHE A 288 21.02 4.16 -0.23
N ASP A 289 21.90 5.15 -0.41
CA ASP A 289 21.92 6.36 0.43
C ASP A 289 20.60 7.15 0.28
N ARG A 290 19.94 7.02 -0.87
CA ARG A 290 18.61 7.61 -1.11
C ARG A 290 17.51 6.89 -0.35
N THR A 291 17.59 5.56 -0.27
CA THR A 291 16.67 4.77 0.56
C THR A 291 16.81 5.18 2.02
N GLU A 292 18.04 5.32 2.53
CA GLU A 292 18.27 5.83 3.89
C GLU A 292 17.68 7.23 4.09
N SER A 293 17.88 8.13 3.12
CA SER A 293 17.33 9.49 3.16
C SER A 293 15.79 9.51 3.19
N GLN A 294 15.13 8.63 2.44
CA GLN A 294 13.66 8.49 2.45
C GLN A 294 13.16 8.02 3.82
N PHE A 295 13.84 7.06 4.44
CA PHE A 295 13.47 6.55 5.76
C PHE A 295 13.92 7.41 6.94
N ALA A 296 14.74 8.45 6.71
CA ALA A 296 15.29 9.29 7.77
C ALA A 296 14.19 9.95 8.62
N TYR A 297 13.08 10.37 8.01
CA TYR A 297 11.93 10.91 8.74
C TYR A 297 11.34 9.88 9.70
N TRP A 298 11.14 8.64 9.23
CA TRP A 298 10.57 7.54 10.01
C TRP A 298 11.48 7.05 11.14
N ALA A 299 12.80 7.26 11.05
CA ALA A 299 13.73 6.87 12.11
C ALA A 299 13.64 7.75 13.37
N THR A 300 13.04 8.94 13.28
CA THR A 300 12.99 9.92 14.38
C THR A 300 11.57 10.33 14.79
N SER A 301 10.55 9.82 14.10
CA SER A 301 9.14 10.19 14.29
C SER A 301 8.38 9.15 15.10
#